data_AF-A0A6B3G0N1-F1
#
_entry.id   AF-A0A6B3G0N1-F1
#
_cell.length_a   1.000
_cell.length_b   1.000
_cell.length_c   1.000
_cell.angle_alpha   90.00
_cell.angle_beta   90.00
_cell.angle_gamma   90.00
#
_symmetry.space_group_name_H-M   'P 1'
#
loop_
_entity.id
_entity.type
_entity.pdbx_description
1 polymer ?
#
loop_
_entity_poly.entity_id
_entity_poly.type
_entity_poly.pdbx_seq_one_letter_code
_entity_poly.pdbx_strand_id
1 'polypeptide(L)'
;NFVSIFGSTMIFCAMPERPGSPADESPVFDPPSPFSMFSVIDPETGKNVPYGERGQVLTHHLTRNLFLPNNLDRDTGIRHPHRLGLPGDAVSEFKPVGEFGAAAVVEGVY
;
A
#
# COMPACT_ATOMS: atom_id res chain seq x y z
N ASN A 1 23.46 7.66 -2.16
CA ASN A 1 22.46 6.60 -2.33
C ASN A 1 21.10 7.27 -2.27
N PHE A 2 20.24 7.06 -3.26
CA PHE A 2 18.86 7.57 -3.22
C PHE A 2 17.99 6.56 -2.48
N VAL A 3 16.94 7.05 -1.82
CA VAL A 3 15.98 6.21 -1.06
C VAL A 3 14.58 6.66 -1.44
N SER A 4 13.71 5.71 -1.76
CA SER A 4 12.30 5.98 -2.03
C SER A 4 11.51 6.07 -0.72
N ILE A 5 10.49 6.91 -0.70
CA ILE A 5 9.56 7.06 0.43
C ILE A 5 8.15 6.99 -0.13
N PHE A 6 7.33 6.12 0.45
CA PHE A 6 5.89 6.13 0.20
C PHE A 6 5.19 6.86 1.34
N GLY A 7 4.46 7.93 1.01
CA GLY A 7 3.67 8.70 1.96
C GLY A 7 2.18 8.43 1.76
N SER A 8 1.45 8.18 2.85
CA SER A 8 -0.01 8.15 2.81
C SER A 8 -0.59 8.95 3.97
N THR A 9 -1.28 10.03 3.61
CA THR A 9 -2.03 10.88 4.54
C THR A 9 -3.10 10.08 5.27
N MET A 10 -3.71 9.09 4.60
CA MET A 10 -4.77 8.24 5.16
C MET A 10 -4.30 7.38 6.34
N ILE A 11 -2.99 7.12 6.44
CA ILE A 11 -2.39 6.36 7.55
C ILE A 11 -1.47 7.22 8.44
N PHE A 12 -1.49 8.55 8.26
CA PHE A 12 -0.64 9.52 8.97
C PHE A 12 0.85 9.16 9.00
N CYS A 13 1.37 8.56 7.93
CA CYS A 13 2.73 8.04 7.93
C CYS A 13 3.38 8.13 6.54
N ALA A 14 4.70 8.25 6.56
CA ALA A 14 5.55 7.98 5.42
C ALA A 14 6.55 6.89 5.81
N MET A 15 6.77 5.94 4.92
CA MET A 15 7.64 4.79 5.16
C MET A 15 8.76 4.75 4.11
N PRO A 16 10.03 4.61 4.52
CA PRO A 16 11.11 4.40 3.57
C PRO A 16 10.97 3.02 2.92
N GLU A 17 11.58 2.85 1.76
CA GLU A 17 11.76 1.52 1.16
C GLU A 17 12.55 0.59 2.10
N ARG A 18 12.38 -0.72 1.91
CA ARG A 18 13.11 -1.75 2.67
C ARG A 18 14.63 -1.50 2.64
N PRO A 19 15.31 -1.56 3.80
CA PRO A 19 16.76 -1.44 3.83
C PRO A 19 17.42 -2.63 3.13
N GLY A 20 18.44 -2.34 2.32
CA GLY A 20 19.22 -3.37 1.63
C GLY A 20 18.56 -3.97 0.40
N SER A 21 17.46 -3.38 -0.09
CA SER A 21 16.91 -3.73 -1.40
C SER A 21 17.94 -3.46 -2.52
N PRO A 22 18.09 -4.38 -3.50
CA PRO A 22 18.92 -4.15 -4.68
C PRO A 22 18.48 -2.89 -5.45
N ALA A 23 19.43 -2.17 -6.02
CA ALA A 23 19.15 -0.91 -6.72
C ALA A 23 18.38 -1.09 -8.04
N ASP A 24 18.33 -2.31 -8.57
CA ASP A 24 17.64 -2.72 -9.79
C ASP A 24 16.24 -3.33 -9.53
N GLU A 25 15.84 -3.46 -8.26
CA GLU A 25 14.50 -3.92 -7.88
C GLU A 25 13.56 -2.77 -7.51
N SER A 26 12.27 -2.97 -7.73
CA SER A 26 11.23 -2.02 -7.31
C SER A 26 11.27 -1.84 -5.78
N PRO A 27 11.18 -0.59 -5.27
CA PRO A 27 11.16 -0.36 -3.83
C PRO A 27 9.90 -0.99 -3.20
N VAL A 28 10.10 -1.66 -2.07
CA VAL A 28 9.03 -2.31 -1.30
C VAL A 28 8.87 -1.58 0.03
N PHE A 29 7.62 -1.36 0.43
CA PHE A 29 7.26 -0.54 1.58
C PHE A 29 6.49 -1.36 2.61
N ASP A 30 6.99 -1.40 3.85
CA ASP A 30 6.34 -2.06 4.99
C ASP A 30 5.62 -1.03 5.86
N PRO A 31 4.28 -1.10 6.02
CA PRO A 31 3.56 -0.18 6.87
C PRO A 31 3.90 -0.41 8.36
N PRO A 32 3.78 0.62 9.24
CA PRO A 32 4.08 0.50 10.67
C PRO A 32 2.98 -0.29 11.42
N SER A 33 2.96 -1.60 11.18
CA SER A 33 2.04 -2.54 11.83
C SER A 33 2.31 -2.60 13.34
N PRO A 34 1.26 -2.70 14.19
CA PRO A 34 -0.16 -2.90 13.85
C PRO A 34 -0.96 -1.59 13.74
N PHE A 35 -0.33 -0.42 13.82
CA PHE A 35 -1.03 0.87 13.83
C PHE A 35 -1.52 1.26 12.44
N SER A 36 -0.73 0.94 11.41
CA SER A 36 -1.13 1.04 10.01
C SER A 36 -0.82 -0.27 9.32
N MET A 37 -1.76 -0.79 8.55
CA MET A 37 -1.62 -2.05 7.81
C MET A 37 -2.16 -1.89 6.40
N PHE A 38 -1.55 -2.63 5.47
CA PHE A 38 -2.06 -2.79 4.13
C PHE A 38 -2.64 -4.19 3.93
N SER A 39 -3.66 -4.27 3.09
CA SER A 39 -4.00 -5.47 2.34
C SER A 39 -4.01 -5.09 0.87
N VAL A 40 -3.77 -6.05 -0.02
CA VAL A 40 -3.88 -5.82 -1.47
C VAL A 40 -4.96 -6.76 -1.98
N ILE A 41 -6.04 -6.18 -2.48
CA ILE A 41 -7.28 -6.90 -2.76
C ILE A 41 -7.66 -6.81 -4.23
N ASP A 42 -8.40 -7.82 -4.68
CA ASP A 42 -9.25 -7.70 -5.86
C ASP A 42 -10.49 -6.86 -5.46
N PRO A 43 -10.74 -5.70 -6.11
CA PRO A 43 -11.84 -4.83 -5.74
C PRO A 43 -13.22 -5.39 -6.07
N GLU A 44 -13.33 -6.36 -6.99
CA GLU A 44 -14.60 -7.00 -7.32
C GLU A 44 -15.02 -8.00 -6.24
N THR A 45 -14.05 -8.76 -5.71
CA THR A 45 -14.32 -9.83 -4.74
C THR A 45 -14.06 -9.43 -3.29
N GLY A 46 -13.31 -8.36 -3.06
CA GLY A 46 -12.87 -7.90 -1.73
C GLY A 46 -11.84 -8.81 -1.07
N LYS A 47 -11.29 -9.80 -1.79
CA LYS A 47 -10.34 -10.78 -1.26
C LYS A 47 -8.90 -10.39 -1.57
N ASN A 48 -7.98 -10.77 -0.69
CA ASN A 48 -6.55 -10.57 -0.94
C ASN A 48 -6.12 -11.30 -2.22
N VAL A 49 -5.38 -10.60 -3.08
CA VAL A 49 -4.69 -11.24 -4.22
C VAL A 49 -3.53 -12.11 -3.71
N PRO A 50 -3.05 -13.11 -4.46
CA PRO A 50 -1.83 -13.84 -4.14
C PRO A 50 -0.61 -12.92 -3.96
N TYR A 51 0.40 -13.38 -3.22
CA TYR A 51 1.67 -12.66 -3.17
C TYR A 51 2.33 -12.64 -4.56
N GLY A 52 2.93 -11.49 -4.92
CA GLY A 52 3.48 -11.24 -6.24
C GLY A 52 2.46 -10.75 -7.27
N GLU A 53 1.18 -10.69 -6.92
CA GLU A 53 0.12 -10.17 -7.81
C GLU A 53 -0.27 -8.73 -7.47
N ARG A 54 -0.82 -8.04 -8.49
CA ARG A 54 -1.32 -6.67 -8.38
C ARG A 54 -2.78 -6.67 -7.94
N GLY A 55 -3.11 -5.79 -6.99
CA GLY A 55 -4.49 -5.47 -6.63
C GLY A 55 -4.60 -4.04 -6.12
N GLN A 56 -5.80 -3.63 -5.71
CA GLN A 56 -6.04 -2.33 -5.10
C GLN A 56 -5.62 -2.36 -3.62
N VAL A 57 -4.96 -1.30 -3.17
CA VAL A 57 -4.49 -1.21 -1.79
C VAL A 57 -5.67 -0.88 -0.88
N LEU A 58 -5.82 -1.67 0.17
CA LEU A 58 -6.76 -1.45 1.26
C LEU A 58 -5.94 -1.05 2.49
N THR A 59 -6.24 0.12 3.03
CA THR A 59 -5.54 0.67 4.20
C THR A 59 -6.36 0.49 5.47
N HIS A 60 -5.67 0.18 6.56
CA HIS A 60 -6.24 0.11 7.89
C HIS A 60 -5.39 0.98 8.81
N HIS A 61 -6.01 1.92 9.51
CA HIS A 61 -5.32 2.71 10.53
C HIS A 61 -6.05 2.60 11.87
N LEU A 62 -5.33 2.15 12.89
CA LEU A 62 -5.85 1.89 14.23
C LEU A 62 -4.91 2.48 15.27
N THR A 63 -5.28 3.65 15.77
CA THR A 63 -4.62 4.29 16.92
C THR A 63 -5.66 4.72 17.94
N ARG A 64 -5.22 5.25 19.09
CA ARG A 64 -6.13 5.84 20.08
C ARG A 64 -6.97 6.99 19.50
N ASN A 65 -6.47 7.66 18.47
CA ASN A 65 -7.03 8.93 17.98
C ASN A 65 -7.80 8.79 16.67
N LEU A 66 -7.53 7.74 15.87
CA LEU A 66 -8.30 7.45 14.66
C LEU A 66 -8.47 5.94 14.48
N PHE A 67 -9.70 5.55 14.16
CA PHE A 67 -10.06 4.21 13.73
C PHE A 67 -10.63 4.29 12.30
N LEU A 68 -9.85 3.79 11.34
CA LEU A 68 -10.18 3.80 9.92
C LEU A 68 -9.87 2.41 9.33
N PRO A 69 -10.77 1.43 9.48
CA PRO A 69 -10.61 0.11 8.88
C PRO A 69 -11.08 0.08 7.43
N ASN A 70 -10.50 -0.80 6.61
CA ASN A 70 -10.97 -1.11 5.26
C ASN A 70 -11.11 0.14 4.36
N ASN A 71 -10.22 1.12 4.52
CA ASN A 71 -10.24 2.32 3.70
C ASN A 71 -9.58 2.00 2.36
N LEU A 72 -10.41 1.88 1.32
CA LEU A 72 -9.96 1.57 -0.03
C LEU A 72 -9.14 2.75 -0.58
N ASP A 73 -7.88 2.49 -0.90
CA ASP A 73 -6.97 3.50 -1.42
C ASP A 73 -7.20 3.72 -2.91
N ARG A 74 -6.75 4.88 -3.43
CA ARG A 74 -6.77 5.18 -4.86
C ARG A 74 -5.56 4.62 -5.60
N ASP A 75 -4.74 3.83 -4.92
CA ASP A 75 -3.59 3.15 -5.49
C ASP A 75 -3.78 1.64 -5.61
N THR A 76 -3.13 1.07 -6.61
CA THR A 76 -2.86 -0.35 -6.79
C THR A 76 -1.39 -0.64 -6.53
N GLY A 77 -1.05 -1.86 -6.15
CA GLY A 77 0.34 -2.26 -5.95
C GLY A 77 0.52 -3.78 -5.97
N ILE A 78 1.78 -4.21 -5.99
CA ILE A 78 2.15 -5.63 -5.89
C ILE A 78 2.20 -6.04 -4.44
N ARG A 79 1.56 -7.15 -4.09
CA ARG A 79 1.45 -7.66 -2.73
C ARG A 79 2.68 -8.46 -2.31
N HIS A 80 3.26 -8.14 -1.16
CA HIS A 80 4.39 -8.84 -0.56
C HIS A 80 4.12 -9.21 0.90
N PRO A 81 4.73 -10.29 1.43
CA PRO A 81 4.71 -10.54 2.86
C PRO A 81 5.43 -9.40 3.60
N HIS A 82 4.91 -8.97 4.74
CA HIS A 82 5.57 -7.98 5.59
C HIS A 82 6.93 -8.51 6.09
N ARG A 83 7.99 -7.69 6.06
CA ARG A 83 9.39 -8.14 6.30
C ARG A 83 9.62 -8.73 7.70
N LEU A 84 8.85 -8.24 8.67
CA LEU A 84 8.91 -8.68 10.07
C LEU A 84 7.85 -9.74 10.41
N GLY A 85 7.06 -10.21 9.44
CA GLY A 85 5.94 -11.13 9.69
C GLY A 85 4.81 -10.55 10.55
N LEU A 86 4.75 -9.21 10.67
CA LEU A 86 3.68 -8.51 11.38
C LEU A 86 2.38 -8.53 10.56
N PRO A 87 1.22 -8.29 11.19
CA PRO A 87 -0.05 -8.21 10.48
C PRO A 87 -0.04 -7.19 9.33
N GLY A 88 -0.75 -7.54 8.25
CA GLY A 88 -0.78 -6.76 7.02
C GLY A 88 0.30 -7.18 6.02
N ASP A 89 0.27 -6.53 4.86
CA ASP A 89 1.16 -6.79 3.74
C ASP A 89 2.12 -5.62 3.52
N ALA A 90 3.21 -5.89 2.80
CA ALA A 90 4.04 -4.87 2.19
C ALA A 90 3.65 -4.69 0.73
N VAL A 91 3.94 -3.52 0.17
CA VAL A 91 3.49 -3.17 -1.18
C VAL A 91 4.63 -2.55 -1.98
N SER A 92 4.73 -2.89 -3.25
CA SER A 92 5.63 -2.24 -4.21
C SER A 92 4.88 -1.77 -5.45
N GLU A 93 5.56 -0.98 -6.30
CA GLU A 93 5.03 -0.53 -7.59
C GLU A 93 3.64 0.09 -7.50
N PHE A 94 3.48 1.03 -6.56
CA PHE A 94 2.28 1.83 -6.43
C PHE A 94 1.95 2.52 -7.76
N LYS A 95 0.70 2.43 -8.18
CA LYS A 95 0.14 3.11 -9.35
C LYS A 95 -1.30 3.52 -9.06
N PRO A 96 -1.76 4.70 -9.50
CA PRO A 96 -3.17 5.05 -9.38
C PRO A 96 -4.09 3.98 -9.99
N VAL A 97 -5.27 3.81 -9.43
CA VAL A 97 -6.35 3.05 -10.10
C VAL A 97 -6.67 3.69 -11.44
N GLY A 98 -6.96 2.88 -12.47
CA GLY A 98 -7.23 3.40 -13.82
C GLY A 98 -8.57 4.15 -13.94
N GLU A 99 -9.55 3.79 -13.11
CA GLU A 99 -10.88 4.38 -13.08
C GLU A 99 -11.31 4.59 -11.63
N PHE A 100 -12.00 5.71 -11.37
CA PHE A 100 -12.62 6.00 -10.08
C PHE A 100 -14.10 6.31 -10.31
N GLY A 101 -14.98 5.36 -10.01
CA GLY A 101 -16.38 5.43 -10.39
C GLY A 101 -16.54 5.37 -11.92
N ALA A 102 -17.16 6.39 -12.52
CA ALA A 102 -17.31 6.49 -13.99
C ALA A 102 -16.26 7.41 -14.64
N ALA A 103 -15.31 7.93 -13.87
CA ALA A 103 -14.28 8.84 -14.36
C ALA A 103 -12.96 8.10 -14.56
N ALA A 104 -12.36 8.23 -15.74
CA ALA A 104 -10.98 7.83 -15.97
C ALA A 104 -10.06 8.68 -15.08
N VAL A 105 -9.13 8.02 -14.38
CA VAL A 105 -8.16 8.73 -13.53
C VAL A 105 -7.04 9.25 -14.41
N VAL A 106 -6.90 10.57 -14.46
CA VAL A 106 -5.69 11.23 -14.98
C VAL A 106 -4.72 11.35 -13.82
N GLU A 107 -3.50 10.86 -14.00
CA GLU A 107 -2.44 10.98 -13.00
C GLU A 107 -2.22 12.47 -12.69
N GLY A 108 -2.57 12.86 -11.46
CA GLY A 108 -2.42 14.19 -10.92
C GLY A 108 -1.70 14.10 -9.57
N VAL A 109 -0.92 15.11 -9.24
CA VAL A 109 -0.13 15.13 -8.00
C VAL A 109 -1.07 15.21 -6.79
N TYR A 110 -0.86 14.31 -5.83
CA TYR A 110 -1.49 14.30 -4.50
C TYR A 110 -0.79 15.27 -3.54
#